data_AF-A0A847VEN7-F1
#
_entry.id   AF-A0A847VEN7-F1
#
_cell.length_a   1.000
_cell.length_b   1.000
_cell.length_c   1.000
_cell.angle_alpha   90.00
_cell.angle_beta   90.00
_cell.angle_gamma   90.00
#
_symmetry.space_group_name_H-M   'P 1'
#
loop_
_entity.id
_entity.type
_entity.pdbx_description
1 polymer ?
#
loop_
_entity_poly.entity_id
_entity_poly.type
_entity_poly.pdbx_seq_one_letter_code
_entity_poly.pdbx_strand_id
1 'polypeptide(L)'
;MSLRHTLAAAAAIACCVSAAPASADVLATLEFTQPTGTVGPNDPVEVWLKLSLDASSDALVFDAPNGVLPNNSLLPTDGYYYDANNNYQVKPFASYDASRTSTSSGYGCSGNFWNGCSGGQSYEFSWNFGADAFNGLTSLNLQPGESMTYLFGTFTPRPAGADAGTYSFSSSHAAFWVYGKSADGDDLQQWVSLAQTCPGGGDCAFTRVVEVPEPGTYALMGAGSLLLGWVARRRRMR
;
A
#
# COMPACT_ATOMS: atom_id res chain seq x y z
N MET A 1 9.90 60.37 -59.68
CA MET A 1 8.76 60.04 -58.80
C MET A 1 8.21 58.69 -59.22
N SER A 2 7.95 57.70 -58.41
CA SER A 2 8.36 57.29 -57.06
C SER A 2 7.89 55.83 -56.96
N LEU A 3 8.66 54.99 -56.27
CA LEU A 3 8.52 53.53 -56.13
C LEU A 3 7.08 53.04 -55.90
N ARG A 4 6.71 51.90 -56.51
CA ARG A 4 5.61 51.05 -56.03
C ARG A 4 6.15 49.68 -55.61
N HIS A 5 5.90 49.40 -54.34
CA HIS A 5 6.32 48.26 -53.56
C HIS A 5 5.57 47.00 -54.01
N THR A 6 6.27 45.88 -54.16
CA THR A 6 5.67 44.55 -54.27
C THR A 6 5.95 43.78 -52.98
N LEU A 7 4.87 43.54 -52.23
CA LEU A 7 4.82 42.81 -50.98
C LEU A 7 5.07 41.31 -51.23
N ALA A 8 5.99 40.73 -50.46
CA ALA A 8 6.19 39.30 -50.37
C ALA A 8 5.16 38.70 -49.40
N ALA A 9 4.34 37.75 -49.88
CA ALA A 9 3.42 36.97 -49.05
C ALA A 9 4.13 35.72 -48.52
N ALA A 10 4.39 35.66 -47.22
CA ALA A 10 4.85 34.47 -46.53
C ALA A 10 3.64 33.63 -46.10
N ALA A 11 3.46 32.46 -46.70
CA ALA A 11 2.44 31.49 -46.29
C ALA A 11 2.96 30.67 -45.10
N ALA A 12 2.41 30.92 -43.91
CA ALA A 12 2.62 30.08 -42.75
C ALA A 12 1.70 28.85 -42.84
N ILE A 13 2.28 27.68 -43.11
CA ILE A 13 1.58 26.39 -43.02
C ILE A 13 1.45 26.05 -41.54
N ALA A 14 0.25 26.26 -40.99
CA ALA A 14 -0.10 25.78 -39.67
C ALA A 14 -0.32 24.25 -39.74
N CYS A 15 0.67 23.47 -39.32
CA CYS A 15 0.47 22.05 -39.03
C CYS A 15 -0.49 21.94 -37.84
N CYS A 16 -1.77 21.69 -38.12
CA CYS A 16 -2.70 21.13 -37.13
C CYS A 16 -2.24 19.70 -36.83
N VAL A 17 -1.28 19.55 -35.92
CA VAL A 17 -1.08 18.28 -35.23
C VAL A 17 -2.31 18.10 -34.36
N SER A 18 -3.26 17.30 -34.84
CA SER A 18 -4.30 16.74 -34.00
C SER A 18 -3.58 15.86 -32.97
N ALA A 19 -3.31 16.40 -31.79
CA ALA A 19 -2.97 15.60 -30.64
C ALA A 19 -4.17 14.68 -30.42
N ALA A 20 -4.04 13.42 -30.84
CA ALA A 20 -4.89 12.38 -30.29
C ALA A 20 -4.77 12.50 -28.76
N PRO A 21 -5.87 12.42 -27.99
CA PRO A 21 -5.74 12.24 -26.56
C PRO A 21 -4.94 10.94 -26.40
N ALA A 22 -3.67 11.06 -26.01
CA ALA A 22 -2.97 9.94 -25.43
C ALA A 22 -3.77 9.65 -24.16
N SER A 23 -4.57 8.59 -24.16
CA SER A 23 -5.08 8.03 -22.92
C SER A 23 -3.85 7.49 -22.21
N ALA A 24 -3.23 8.32 -21.38
CA ALA A 24 -2.19 7.84 -20.51
C ALA A 24 -2.84 6.90 -19.48
N ASP A 25 -2.05 5.94 -19.01
CA ASP A 25 -2.51 4.96 -18.05
C ASP A 25 -2.14 5.45 -16.64
N VAL A 26 -2.83 4.94 -15.61
CA VAL A 26 -2.44 5.23 -14.23
C VAL A 26 -1.35 4.24 -13.82
N LEU A 27 -0.12 4.73 -13.78
CA LEU A 27 1.09 3.97 -13.48
C LEU A 27 1.47 4.14 -12.01
N ALA A 28 0.91 3.30 -11.15
CA ALA A 28 1.14 3.34 -9.72
C ALA A 28 2.14 2.27 -9.24
N THR A 29 2.98 2.62 -8.27
CA THR A 29 3.87 1.69 -7.54
C THR A 29 3.57 1.71 -6.05
N LEU A 30 3.77 0.56 -5.40
CA LEU A 30 3.56 0.40 -3.96
C LEU A 30 4.78 -0.24 -3.32
N GLU A 31 5.30 0.39 -2.27
CA GLU A 31 6.54 -0.03 -1.60
C GLU A 31 6.40 0.03 -0.07
N PHE A 32 7.10 -0.85 0.63
CA PHE A 32 7.29 -0.73 2.08
C PHE A 32 8.25 0.42 2.37
N THR A 33 7.89 1.36 3.25
CA THR A 33 8.81 2.45 3.64
C THR A 33 9.99 1.95 4.48
N GLN A 34 9.75 0.88 5.24
CA GLN A 34 10.73 0.18 6.06
C GLN A 34 10.58 -1.33 5.85
N PRO A 35 11.15 -1.88 4.77
CA PRO A 35 10.99 -3.29 4.43
C PRO A 35 11.63 -4.20 5.47
N THR A 36 12.72 -3.80 6.13
CA THR A 36 13.43 -4.63 7.11
C THR A 36 13.63 -3.89 8.43
N GLY A 37 13.70 -4.60 9.56
CA GLY A 37 14.05 -4.01 10.84
C GLY A 37 14.17 -5.02 11.97
N THR A 38 14.63 -4.56 13.14
CA THR A 38 14.71 -5.33 14.37
C THR A 38 13.75 -4.73 15.40
N VAL A 39 13.03 -5.58 16.13
CA VAL A 39 12.09 -5.17 17.19
C VAL A 39 12.24 -6.07 18.42
N GLY A 40 11.88 -5.55 19.58
CA GLY A 40 11.75 -6.36 20.79
C GLY A 40 10.51 -7.27 20.75
N PRO A 41 10.44 -8.29 21.62
CA PRO A 41 9.35 -9.26 21.64
C PRO A 41 7.98 -8.65 21.98
N ASN A 42 7.95 -7.46 22.60
CA ASN A 42 6.71 -6.78 22.99
C ASN A 42 6.42 -5.54 22.14
N ASP A 43 7.26 -5.27 21.14
CA ASP A 43 7.13 -4.06 20.34
C ASP A 43 6.11 -4.30 19.20
N PRO A 44 5.15 -3.39 19.00
CA PRO A 44 4.28 -3.44 17.83
C PRO A 44 5.09 -3.22 16.55
N VAL A 45 4.69 -3.92 15.50
CA VAL A 45 5.27 -3.78 14.17
C VAL A 45 4.27 -3.07 13.27
N GLU A 46 4.55 -1.81 12.96
CA GLU A 46 3.77 -1.05 12.00
C GLU A 46 4.23 -1.32 10.57
N VAL A 47 3.26 -1.52 9.68
CA VAL A 47 3.50 -1.68 8.24
C VAL A 47 3.12 -0.38 7.54
N TRP A 48 4.14 0.41 7.21
CA TRP A 48 3.97 1.65 6.47
C TRP A 48 4.24 1.42 4.98
N LEU A 49 3.33 1.93 4.14
CA LEU A 49 3.38 1.79 2.69
C LEU A 49 3.47 3.17 2.04
N LYS A 50 4.16 3.21 0.89
CA LYS A 50 4.23 4.38 0.01
C LYS A 50 3.62 4.04 -1.34
N LEU A 51 2.54 4.71 -1.70
CA LEU A 51 1.94 4.69 -3.03
C LEU A 51 2.49 5.86 -3.83
N SER A 52 3.07 5.62 -5.00
CA SER A 52 3.62 6.66 -5.87
C SER A 52 3.05 6.54 -7.28
N LEU A 53 2.89 7.68 -7.96
CA LEU A 53 2.60 7.71 -9.39
C LEU A 53 3.85 8.05 -10.18
N ASP A 54 4.06 7.36 -11.29
CA ASP A 54 5.13 7.72 -12.22
C ASP A 54 4.92 9.14 -12.76
N ALA A 55 6.01 9.85 -13.09
CA ALA A 55 5.92 11.20 -13.65
C ALA A 55 5.25 11.25 -15.04
N SER A 56 5.20 10.12 -15.74
CA SER A 56 4.50 9.93 -17.01
C SER A 56 3.07 9.35 -16.86
N SER A 57 2.64 9.07 -15.62
CA SER A 57 1.30 8.58 -15.31
C SER A 57 0.23 9.66 -15.57
N ASP A 58 -1.01 9.22 -15.75
CA ASP A 58 -2.15 10.08 -15.47
C ASP A 58 -2.30 10.35 -13.97
N ALA A 59 -2.91 11.48 -13.62
CA ALA A 59 -3.28 11.78 -12.24
C ALA A 59 -4.30 10.75 -11.73
N LEU A 60 -4.13 10.24 -10.52
CA LEU A 60 -5.12 9.39 -9.84
C LEU A 60 -6.05 10.27 -9.03
N VAL A 61 -7.24 10.51 -9.58
CA VAL A 61 -8.23 11.40 -8.96
C VAL A 61 -9.58 10.70 -8.87
N PHE A 62 -10.17 10.71 -7.68
CA PHE A 62 -11.58 10.40 -7.50
C PHE A 62 -12.14 11.17 -6.30
N ASP A 63 -13.46 11.40 -6.32
CA ASP A 63 -14.17 12.13 -5.27
C ASP A 63 -15.61 11.64 -5.22
N ALA A 64 -15.82 10.57 -4.45
CA ALA A 64 -17.10 9.89 -4.33
C ALA A 64 -18.23 10.81 -3.82
N PRO A 65 -18.01 11.66 -2.78
CA PRO A 65 -19.01 12.64 -2.33
C PRO A 65 -19.48 13.60 -3.43
N ASN A 66 -18.61 13.94 -4.38
CA ASN A 66 -18.91 14.83 -5.50
C ASN A 66 -19.25 14.09 -6.81
N GLY A 67 -19.40 12.76 -6.75
CA GLY A 67 -19.78 11.95 -7.91
C GLY A 67 -18.68 11.77 -8.96
N VAL A 68 -17.42 12.00 -8.59
CA VAL A 68 -16.26 11.86 -9.48
C VAL A 68 -15.69 10.44 -9.35
N LEU A 69 -15.80 9.67 -10.43
CA LEU A 69 -15.18 8.35 -10.55
C LEU A 69 -13.66 8.46 -10.76
N PRO A 70 -12.91 7.39 -10.46
CA PRO A 70 -11.54 7.22 -10.92
C PRO A 70 -11.41 7.34 -12.44
N ASN A 71 -10.18 7.52 -12.92
CA ASN A 71 -9.84 7.54 -14.35
C ASN A 71 -10.51 6.39 -15.10
N ASN A 72 -10.99 6.65 -16.32
CA ASN A 72 -11.73 5.64 -17.08
C ASN A 72 -10.91 4.38 -17.40
N SER A 73 -9.58 4.48 -17.48
CA SER A 73 -8.67 3.33 -17.64
C SER A 73 -8.72 2.37 -16.45
N LEU A 74 -9.11 2.86 -15.28
CA LEU A 74 -9.20 2.11 -14.03
C LEU A 74 -10.61 1.55 -13.78
N LEU A 75 -11.61 1.92 -14.58
CA LEU A 75 -12.98 1.43 -14.41
C LEU A 75 -13.12 0.01 -15.00
N PRO A 76 -13.52 -0.98 -14.19
CA PRO A 76 -13.63 -2.36 -14.65
C PRO A 76 -14.89 -2.56 -15.48
N THR A 77 -14.80 -3.33 -16.56
CA THR A 77 -15.97 -3.64 -17.41
C THR A 77 -16.97 -4.57 -16.74
N ASP A 78 -16.50 -5.41 -15.81
CA ASP A 78 -17.28 -6.45 -15.14
C ASP A 78 -17.08 -6.42 -13.63
N GLY A 79 -18.14 -6.79 -12.91
CA GLY A 79 -18.17 -6.84 -11.46
C GLY A 79 -18.73 -8.15 -10.93
N TYR A 80 -18.51 -8.36 -9.63
CA TYR A 80 -18.99 -9.50 -8.89
C TYR A 80 -20.44 -9.30 -8.45
N TYR A 81 -21.21 -10.37 -8.58
CA TYR A 81 -22.58 -10.48 -8.14
C TYR A 81 -22.74 -11.81 -7.38
N TYR A 82 -23.53 -11.78 -6.31
CA TYR A 82 -23.99 -12.99 -5.63
C TYR A 82 -25.51 -13.04 -5.74
N ASP A 83 -26.04 -14.13 -6.30
CA ASP A 83 -27.48 -14.32 -6.39
C ASP A 83 -28.11 -14.62 -5.02
N ALA A 84 -29.43 -14.75 -4.97
CA ALA A 84 -30.16 -15.05 -3.74
C ALA A 84 -29.78 -16.40 -3.09
N ASN A 85 -29.13 -17.30 -3.84
CA ASN A 85 -28.63 -18.58 -3.36
C ASN A 85 -27.13 -18.53 -3.03
N ASN A 86 -26.52 -17.34 -3.02
CA ASN A 86 -25.10 -17.10 -2.79
C ASN A 86 -24.18 -17.71 -3.86
N ASN A 87 -24.67 -17.90 -5.08
CA ASN A 87 -23.82 -18.30 -6.19
C ASN A 87 -23.10 -17.08 -6.75
N TYR A 88 -21.77 -17.19 -6.87
CA TYR A 88 -20.94 -16.19 -7.49
C TYR A 88 -21.15 -16.13 -9.01
N GLN A 89 -21.35 -14.91 -9.52
CA GLN A 89 -21.41 -14.61 -10.94
C GLN A 89 -20.60 -13.36 -11.25
N VAL A 90 -20.13 -13.27 -12.50
CA VAL A 90 -19.54 -12.06 -13.06
C VAL A 90 -20.50 -11.49 -14.08
N LYS A 91 -20.81 -10.20 -13.97
CA LYS A 91 -21.71 -9.50 -14.89
C LYS A 91 -21.08 -8.17 -15.33
N PRO A 92 -21.38 -7.69 -16.55
CA PRO A 92 -20.90 -6.41 -17.01
C PRO A 92 -21.57 -5.26 -16.27
N PHE A 93 -20.80 -4.21 -15.99
CA PHE A 93 -21.33 -2.94 -15.52
C PHE A 93 -22.09 -2.24 -16.65
N ALA A 94 -23.34 -1.84 -16.38
CA ALA A 94 -24.11 -0.93 -17.22
C ALA A 94 -24.01 0.53 -16.73
N SER A 95 -23.79 0.72 -15.43
CA SER A 95 -23.53 2.03 -14.82
C SER A 95 -22.68 1.89 -13.57
N TYR A 96 -21.98 2.96 -13.20
CA TYR A 96 -21.17 3.05 -11.99
C TYR A 96 -21.84 3.95 -10.96
N ASP A 97 -21.62 3.63 -9.68
CA ASP A 97 -22.03 4.44 -8.54
C ASP A 97 -20.78 5.05 -7.89
N ALA A 98 -20.50 6.30 -8.28
CA ALA A 98 -19.37 7.05 -7.76
C ALA A 98 -19.44 7.22 -6.24
N SER A 99 -20.64 7.37 -5.66
CA SER A 99 -20.83 7.72 -4.25
C SER A 99 -20.37 6.62 -3.28
N ARG A 100 -20.23 5.39 -3.78
CA ARG A 100 -19.78 4.23 -3.00
C ARG A 100 -18.33 3.88 -3.23
N THR A 101 -17.66 4.56 -4.17
CA THR A 101 -16.25 4.28 -4.47
C THR A 101 -15.38 4.63 -3.27
N SER A 102 -14.54 3.70 -2.85
CA SER A 102 -13.59 3.94 -1.76
C SER A 102 -12.32 3.14 -1.94
N THR A 103 -11.21 3.67 -1.42
CA THR A 103 -9.94 2.95 -1.39
C THR A 103 -9.98 1.79 -0.41
N SER A 104 -9.22 0.74 -0.72
CA SER A 104 -9.11 -0.45 0.10
C SER A 104 -7.72 -1.05 -0.09
N SER A 105 -7.20 -1.65 0.96
CA SER A 105 -5.94 -2.36 0.92
C SER A 105 -6.19 -3.85 1.04
N GLY A 106 -5.38 -4.63 0.34
CA GLY A 106 -5.37 -6.10 0.41
C GLY A 106 -4.03 -6.62 0.90
N TYR A 107 -3.96 -7.91 1.22
CA TYR A 107 -2.70 -8.58 1.51
C TYR A 107 -2.65 -9.99 0.95
N GLY A 108 -1.44 -10.44 0.65
CA GLY A 108 -1.14 -11.84 0.38
C GLY A 108 -1.04 -12.63 1.69
N CYS A 109 -1.65 -13.81 1.73
CA CYS A 109 -1.69 -14.67 2.91
C CYS A 109 -0.42 -15.52 3.10
N SER A 110 0.73 -15.03 2.66
CA SER A 110 2.00 -15.75 2.77
C SER A 110 3.00 -15.04 3.67
N GLY A 111 3.88 -15.82 4.29
CA GLY A 111 4.74 -15.39 5.38
C GLY A 111 4.29 -15.96 6.73
N ASN A 112 5.09 -15.74 7.78
CA ASN A 112 4.88 -16.28 9.13
C ASN A 112 4.41 -15.22 10.15
N PHE A 113 4.15 -13.99 9.71
CA PHE A 113 3.24 -13.09 10.44
C PHE A 113 1.80 -13.63 10.47
N TRP A 114 1.48 -14.53 9.54
CA TRP A 114 0.16 -15.11 9.35
C TRP A 114 0.18 -16.63 9.57
N ASN A 115 -0.98 -17.19 9.84
CA ASN A 115 -1.25 -18.62 9.71
C ASN A 115 -2.36 -18.79 8.66
N GLY A 116 -1.96 -18.94 7.39
CA GLY A 116 -2.87 -18.79 6.25
C GLY A 116 -3.33 -17.34 6.08
N CYS A 117 -4.61 -17.11 5.83
CA CYS A 117 -5.22 -15.77 5.79
C CYS A 117 -5.75 -15.33 7.17
N SER A 118 -5.29 -15.95 8.25
CA SER A 118 -5.69 -15.67 9.62
C SER A 118 -4.48 -15.22 10.43
N GLY A 119 -4.70 -14.39 11.44
CA GLY A 119 -3.63 -13.85 12.28
C GLY A 119 -2.66 -14.94 12.77
N GLY A 120 -1.37 -14.61 12.82
CA GLY A 120 -0.32 -15.54 13.24
C GLY A 120 -0.43 -15.97 14.71
N GLN A 121 0.42 -16.92 15.10
CA GLN A 121 0.49 -17.38 16.49
C GLN A 121 1.05 -16.30 17.41
N SER A 122 2.08 -15.58 16.98
CA SER A 122 2.84 -14.64 17.82
C SER A 122 2.31 -13.20 17.75
N TYR A 123 1.59 -12.85 16.68
CA TYR A 123 1.06 -11.50 16.43
C TYR A 123 -0.44 -11.52 16.13
N GLU A 124 -1.12 -10.47 16.55
CA GLU A 124 -2.47 -10.12 16.11
C GLU A 124 -2.40 -8.91 15.19
N PHE A 125 -3.04 -9.00 14.03
CA PHE A 125 -3.05 -7.92 13.05
C PHE A 125 -4.30 -7.05 13.22
N SER A 126 -4.09 -5.73 13.26
CA SER A 126 -5.15 -4.73 13.20
C SER A 126 -4.98 -3.86 11.96
N TRP A 127 -6.05 -3.75 11.19
CA TRP A 127 -6.14 -2.77 10.12
C TRP A 127 -6.12 -1.34 10.65
N ASN A 128 -5.48 -0.44 9.90
CA ASN A 128 -5.60 0.99 10.18
C ASN A 128 -6.77 1.60 9.40
N PHE A 129 -7.64 2.29 10.14
CA PHE A 129 -8.74 3.11 9.63
C PHE A 129 -8.71 4.53 10.24
N GLY A 130 -7.57 4.92 10.83
CA GLY A 130 -7.35 6.24 11.41
C GLY A 130 -7.03 7.32 10.38
N ALA A 131 -6.52 8.46 10.84
CA ALA A 131 -6.21 9.61 9.99
C ALA A 131 -5.17 9.32 8.90
N ASP A 132 -4.22 8.43 9.19
CA ASP A 132 -3.13 8.05 8.27
C ASP A 132 -3.48 6.81 7.43
N ALA A 133 -4.77 6.46 7.34
CA ALA A 133 -5.22 5.28 6.63
C ALA A 133 -5.41 5.55 5.14
N PHE A 134 -5.05 4.57 4.33
CA PHE A 134 -5.54 4.49 2.95
C PHE A 134 -6.89 3.79 2.88
N ASN A 135 -7.28 2.97 3.86
CA ASN A 135 -8.55 2.25 3.79
C ASN A 135 -9.74 3.18 4.02
N GLY A 136 -10.72 3.14 3.12
CA GLY A 136 -11.97 3.87 3.27
C GLY A 136 -11.91 5.34 2.88
N LEU A 137 -10.83 5.80 2.23
CA LEU A 137 -10.84 7.14 1.64
C LEU A 137 -11.91 7.20 0.56
N THR A 138 -12.74 8.23 0.63
CA THR A 138 -13.80 8.52 -0.35
C THR A 138 -13.38 9.57 -1.37
N SER A 139 -12.19 10.15 -1.21
CA SER A 139 -11.57 11.00 -2.21
C SER A 139 -10.06 10.83 -2.17
N LEU A 140 -9.43 10.93 -3.33
CA LEU A 140 -7.99 10.92 -3.50
C LEU A 140 -7.64 11.83 -4.67
N ASN A 141 -6.58 12.61 -4.49
CA ASN A 141 -6.01 13.41 -5.55
C ASN A 141 -4.49 13.28 -5.47
N LEU A 142 -3.92 12.46 -6.34
CA LEU A 142 -2.50 12.22 -6.43
C LEU A 142 -2.05 12.56 -7.87
N GLN A 143 -1.18 13.55 -8.01
CA GLN A 143 -0.71 14.00 -9.32
C GLN A 143 0.48 13.15 -9.81
N PRO A 144 0.79 13.18 -11.13
CA PRO A 144 1.93 12.47 -11.68
C PRO A 144 3.24 12.90 -10.99
N GLY A 145 4.05 11.92 -10.58
CA GLY A 145 5.28 12.14 -9.81
C GLY A 145 5.07 12.40 -8.31
N GLU A 146 3.83 12.47 -7.82
CA GLU A 146 3.54 12.57 -6.39
C GLU A 146 3.50 11.18 -5.72
N SER A 147 3.59 11.20 -4.40
CA SER A 147 3.46 10.00 -3.58
C SER A 147 2.75 10.31 -2.27
N MET A 148 2.05 9.32 -1.74
CA MET A 148 1.49 9.35 -0.40
C MET A 148 2.02 8.18 0.44
N THR A 149 2.23 8.43 1.72
CA THR A 149 2.59 7.42 2.71
C THR A 149 1.39 7.20 3.63
N TYR A 150 1.10 5.95 3.95
CA TYR A 150 0.00 5.59 4.85
C TYR A 150 0.35 4.38 5.70
N LEU A 151 -0.28 4.27 6.86
CA LEU A 151 -0.19 3.10 7.71
C LEU A 151 -1.20 2.07 7.20
N PHE A 152 -0.70 0.91 6.77
CA PHE A 152 -1.52 -0.22 6.32
C PHE A 152 -2.22 -0.89 7.49
N GLY A 153 -1.44 -1.16 8.54
CA GLY A 153 -1.90 -1.79 9.77
C GLY A 153 -0.73 -2.12 10.68
N THR A 154 -1.06 -2.72 11.81
CA THR A 154 -0.12 -2.98 12.90
C THR A 154 -0.22 -4.44 13.33
N PHE A 155 0.92 -5.12 13.41
CA PHE A 155 1.05 -6.41 14.08
C PHE A 155 1.41 -6.16 15.54
N THR A 156 0.49 -6.45 16.44
CA THR A 156 0.68 -6.33 17.88
C THR A 156 1.07 -7.70 18.44
N PRO A 157 2.20 -7.84 19.17
CA PRO A 157 2.54 -9.09 19.83
C PRO A 157 1.44 -9.53 20.79
N ARG A 158 1.20 -10.84 20.88
CA ARG A 158 0.31 -11.37 21.93
C ARG A 158 0.92 -11.16 23.33
N PRO A 159 0.14 -11.29 24.42
CA PRO A 159 0.63 -11.00 25.78
C PRO A 159 1.87 -11.78 26.24
N ALA A 160 2.18 -12.92 25.61
CA ALA A 160 3.39 -13.69 25.89
C ALA A 160 4.66 -13.12 25.22
N GLY A 161 4.51 -12.10 24.38
CA GLY A 161 5.52 -11.61 23.46
C GLY A 161 5.60 -12.46 22.19
N ALA A 162 6.29 -11.93 21.19
CA ALA A 162 6.66 -12.67 19.99
C ALA A 162 7.92 -13.52 20.25
N ASP A 163 7.92 -14.74 19.71
CA ASP A 163 9.10 -15.62 19.77
C ASP A 163 10.26 -15.02 18.99
N ALA A 164 11.49 -15.29 19.43
CA ALA A 164 12.68 -14.89 18.69
C ALA A 164 12.70 -15.50 17.29
N GLY A 165 13.07 -14.72 16.29
CA GLY A 165 13.14 -15.18 14.91
C GLY A 165 12.84 -14.10 13.88
N THR A 166 12.86 -14.48 12.61
CA THR A 166 12.51 -13.59 11.51
C THR A 166 11.06 -13.79 11.11
N TYR A 167 10.28 -12.73 11.20
CA TYR A 167 8.93 -12.66 10.69
C TYR A 167 8.92 -11.99 9.31
N SER A 168 8.08 -12.48 8.40
CA SER A 168 7.99 -12.04 7.01
C SER A 168 6.54 -11.85 6.60
N PHE A 169 6.30 -10.79 5.83
CA PHE A 169 5.03 -10.42 5.24
C PHE A 169 5.24 -10.17 3.74
N SER A 170 4.55 -10.96 2.93
CA SER A 170 4.89 -11.16 1.52
C SER A 170 4.46 -10.04 0.58
N SER A 171 3.17 -9.65 0.64
CA SER A 171 2.65 -8.61 -0.23
C SER A 171 1.46 -7.86 0.36
N SER A 172 1.40 -6.58 0.05
CA SER A 172 0.26 -5.68 0.22
C SER A 172 -0.22 -5.20 -1.15
N HIS A 173 -1.49 -4.86 -1.21
CA HIS A 173 -2.12 -4.25 -2.38
C HIS A 173 -2.78 -2.94 -1.99
N ALA A 174 -2.65 -1.94 -2.84
CA ALA A 174 -3.47 -0.73 -2.83
C ALA A 174 -4.49 -0.85 -3.96
N ALA A 175 -5.74 -0.59 -3.65
CA ALA A 175 -6.86 -0.80 -4.55
C ALA A 175 -8.01 0.14 -4.21
N PHE A 176 -9.08 0.06 -4.99
CA PHE A 176 -10.35 0.68 -4.66
C PHE A 176 -11.50 -0.26 -5.02
N TRP A 177 -12.59 -0.11 -4.29
CA TRP A 177 -13.86 -0.74 -4.62
C TRP A 177 -14.61 0.15 -5.59
N VAL A 178 -14.98 -0.41 -6.75
CA VAL A 178 -15.93 0.18 -7.68
C VAL A 178 -17.27 -0.50 -7.48
N TYR A 179 -18.33 0.31 -7.40
CA TYR A 179 -19.70 -0.16 -7.32
C TYR A 179 -20.50 0.33 -8.52
N GLY A 180 -21.60 -0.34 -8.79
CA GLY A 180 -22.46 0.01 -9.91
C GLY A 180 -23.59 -0.99 -10.08
N LYS A 181 -24.21 -0.97 -11.26
CA LYS A 181 -25.30 -1.87 -11.61
C LYS A 181 -25.08 -2.57 -12.93
N SER A 182 -25.61 -3.80 -13.04
CA SER A 182 -25.76 -4.50 -14.31
C SER A 182 -26.92 -3.91 -15.13
N ALA A 183 -27.05 -4.33 -16.39
CA ALA A 183 -28.18 -3.94 -17.24
C ALA A 183 -29.54 -4.40 -16.68
N ASP A 184 -29.55 -5.49 -15.91
CA ASP A 184 -30.73 -6.05 -15.25
C ASP A 184 -31.06 -5.37 -13.91
N GLY A 185 -30.22 -4.43 -13.46
CA GLY A 185 -30.40 -3.66 -12.23
C GLY A 185 -29.74 -4.25 -10.98
N ASP A 186 -29.05 -5.40 -11.10
CA ASP A 186 -28.31 -6.04 -10.01
C ASP A 186 -27.16 -5.15 -9.53
N ASP A 187 -26.95 -5.10 -8.21
CA ASP A 187 -25.79 -4.42 -7.64
C ASP A 187 -24.51 -5.22 -7.88
N LEU A 188 -23.51 -4.53 -8.42
CA LEU A 188 -22.20 -5.09 -8.72
C LEU A 188 -21.14 -4.38 -7.88
N GLN A 189 -20.09 -5.13 -7.53
CA GLN A 189 -18.88 -4.58 -6.93
C GLN A 189 -17.63 -5.21 -7.54
N GLN A 190 -16.55 -4.44 -7.65
CA GLN A 190 -15.27 -4.94 -8.12
C GLN A 190 -14.13 -4.33 -7.33
N TRP A 191 -13.14 -5.15 -7.00
CA TRP A 191 -11.91 -4.70 -6.36
C TRP A 191 -10.85 -4.51 -7.44
N VAL A 192 -10.46 -3.27 -7.68
CA VAL A 192 -9.51 -2.92 -8.72
C VAL A 192 -8.16 -2.61 -8.09
N SER A 193 -7.17 -3.47 -8.35
CA SER A 193 -5.80 -3.30 -7.87
C SER A 193 -5.13 -2.13 -8.60
N LEU A 194 -4.68 -1.12 -7.85
CA LEU A 194 -3.85 -0.02 -8.36
C LEU A 194 -2.38 -0.44 -8.45
N ALA A 195 -1.88 -0.98 -7.35
CA ALA A 195 -0.48 -1.35 -7.21
C ALA A 195 -0.32 -2.42 -6.12
N GLN A 196 0.76 -3.18 -6.22
CA GLN A 196 1.12 -4.20 -5.23
C GLN A 196 2.59 -4.07 -4.89
N THR A 197 2.92 -4.35 -3.63
CA THR A 197 4.33 -4.55 -3.25
C THR A 197 4.79 -5.88 -3.86
N CYS A 198 6.03 -5.93 -4.32
CA CYS A 198 6.66 -7.18 -4.81
C CYS A 198 5.99 -7.85 -6.01
N PRO A 199 5.73 -7.12 -7.12
CA PRO A 199 5.27 -7.75 -8.34
C PRO A 199 6.34 -8.75 -8.85
N GLY A 200 6.05 -10.05 -8.77
CA GLY A 200 6.95 -11.14 -9.21
C GLY A 200 7.58 -11.99 -8.10
N GLY A 201 7.42 -11.61 -6.83
CA GLY A 201 7.86 -12.39 -5.66
C GLY A 201 9.38 -12.40 -5.36
N GLY A 202 9.74 -12.80 -4.13
CA GLY A 202 11.11 -13.16 -3.73
C GLY A 202 11.81 -12.19 -2.77
N ASP A 203 12.24 -11.02 -3.25
CA ASP A 203 13.33 -10.27 -2.59
C ASP A 203 12.95 -8.94 -1.93
N CYS A 204 11.67 -8.55 -1.93
CA CYS A 204 11.21 -7.29 -1.34
C CYS A 204 10.19 -7.47 -0.21
N ALA A 205 10.07 -8.69 0.32
CA ALA A 205 9.17 -8.98 1.42
C ALA A 205 9.50 -8.10 2.64
N PHE A 206 8.45 -7.68 3.33
CA PHE A 206 8.60 -7.01 4.60
C PHE A 206 9.07 -8.01 5.66
N THR A 207 10.14 -7.73 6.38
CA THR A 207 10.69 -8.60 7.42
C THR A 207 10.96 -7.85 8.71
N ARG A 208 10.78 -8.55 9.84
CA ARG A 208 11.20 -8.09 11.16
C ARG A 208 11.92 -9.20 11.89
N VAL A 209 13.08 -8.87 12.45
CA VAL A 209 13.81 -9.77 13.35
C VAL A 209 13.40 -9.44 14.76
N VAL A 210 12.83 -10.41 15.47
CA VAL A 210 12.55 -10.31 16.90
C VAL A 210 13.78 -10.79 17.64
N GLU A 211 14.45 -9.87 18.33
CA GLU A 211 15.57 -10.19 19.20
C GLU A 211 15.08 -10.22 20.64
N VAL A 212 15.27 -11.37 21.31
CA VAL A 212 15.01 -11.52 22.74
C VAL A 212 16.36 -11.46 23.44
N PRO A 213 16.68 -10.39 24.19
CA PRO A 213 17.93 -10.32 24.91
C PRO A 213 18.07 -11.52 25.85
N GLU A 214 19.06 -12.37 25.61
CA GLU A 214 19.23 -13.55 26.45
C GLU A 214 19.49 -13.10 27.90
N PRO A 215 18.65 -13.49 28.88
CA PRO A 215 18.86 -13.11 30.27
C PRO A 215 20.23 -13.60 30.80
N GLY A 216 20.79 -14.65 30.19
CA GLY A 216 22.13 -15.15 30.47
C GLY A 216 23.24 -14.11 30.25
N THR A 217 23.12 -13.23 29.24
CA THR A 217 24.15 -12.23 28.96
C THR A 217 24.23 -11.19 30.08
N TYR A 218 23.09 -10.69 30.57
CA TYR A 218 23.06 -9.77 31.70
C TYR A 218 23.45 -10.44 33.02
N ALA A 219 23.05 -11.70 33.22
CA ALA A 219 23.45 -12.46 34.39
C ALA A 219 24.98 -12.71 34.41
N LEU A 220 25.58 -13.03 33.27
CA LEU A 220 27.03 -13.21 33.13
C LEU A 220 27.79 -11.90 33.27
N MET A 221 27.29 -10.80 32.70
CA MET A 221 27.89 -9.47 32.89
C MET A 221 27.82 -9.03 34.36
N GLY A 222 26.69 -9.28 35.01
CA GLY A 222 26.49 -9.04 36.45
C GLY A 222 27.43 -9.89 37.30
N ALA A 223 27.52 -11.20 37.02
CA ALA A 223 28.42 -12.11 37.71
C ALA A 223 29.90 -11.73 37.52
N GLY A 224 30.29 -11.35 36.30
CA GLY A 224 31.62 -10.85 35.98
C GLY A 224 31.96 -9.56 36.75
N SER A 225 31.00 -8.63 36.82
CA SER A 225 31.16 -7.37 37.57
C SER A 225 31.32 -7.62 39.07
N LEU A 226 30.55 -8.54 39.64
CA LEU A 226 30.66 -8.95 41.05
C LEU A 226 32.03 -9.60 41.34
N LEU A 227 32.51 -10.48 40.46
CA LEU A 227 33.83 -11.10 40.58
C LEU A 227 34.95 -10.05 40.55
N LEU A 228 34.91 -9.10 39.60
CA LEU A 228 35.89 -8.01 39.51
C LEU A 228 35.87 -7.12 40.76
N GLY A 229 34.69 -6.78 41.27
CA GLY A 229 34.53 -6.01 42.50
C GLY A 229 35.13 -6.73 43.72
N TRP A 230 34.93 -8.05 43.82
CA TRP A 230 35.50 -8.86 44.90
C TRP A 230 37.04 -8.94 44.83
N VAL A 231 37.61 -9.13 43.64
CA VAL A 231 39.07 -9.14 43.43
C VAL A 231 39.67 -7.77 43.79
N ALA A 232 39.04 -6.67 43.37
CA ALA A 232 39.49 -5.32 43.70
C ALA A 232 39.47 -5.06 45.23
N ARG A 233 38.43 -5.51 45.93
CA ARG A 233 38.34 -5.41 47.39
C ARG A 233 39.45 -6.19 48.10
N ARG A 234 39.75 -7.42 47.65
CA ARG A 234 40.84 -8.22 48.23
C ARG A 234 42.21 -7.57 48.08
N ARG A 235 42.48 -6.88 46.97
CA ARG A 235 43.74 -6.17 46.74
C ARG A 235 43.93 -4.94 47.62
N ARG A 236 42.85 -4.29 48.08
CA ARG A 236 42.94 -3.14 49.01
C ARG A 236 43.13 -3.53 50.48
N MET A 237 42.84 -4.78 50.84
CA MET A 237 42.99 -5.29 52.20
C MET A 237 44.32 -6.03 52.44
N ARG A 238 45.18 -6.10 51.42
CA ARG A 238 46.59 -6.48 51.53
C ARG A 238 47.44 -5.24 51.40
#